data_AF-A0A812MAE4-F1
#
_entry.id   AF-A0A812MAE4-F1
#
_cell.length_a   1.000
_cell.length_b   1.000
_cell.length_c   1.000
_cell.angle_alpha   90.00
_cell.angle_beta   90.00
_cell.angle_gamma   90.00
#
_symmetry.space_group_name_H-M   'P 1'
#
loop_
_entity.id
_entity.type
_entity.pdbx_description
1 polymer ?
#
loop_
_entity_poly.entity_id
_entity_poly.type
_entity_poly.pdbx_seq_one_letter_code
_entity_poly.pdbx_strand_id
1 'polypeptide(L)'
;MYLLSFIGVVDLLSLSAFIITLTPAMHDSGLHPNYDSTRAKDVWRDLILPLRLMRLMMLESWTPAIQSLCDVIWMQASALRKACYALVCVWYMFTVSLYVLEKDSEDDEISARFHNVLVGLPHGLIHLTGDYPCTNYSSLSMPFHLVFLILGMCCTGTFTGIFAGGFVEYLGAQRDLERRQAAEERVQIMVSAVSVLQRRFRVRQKQRRDVSSAELPRYNQVTIQKAAQRLLRRQTSLGRVFMGLAQAALIINILNTMLESIPEVEALGPEARRSLTLVEVVTGLIFAIEFFFHFLANPLGLFTTPMRMIDFVCLVPTIMRIKFELESTETQNGSPGMEAFIESIAACRIIRVLDWPGIAREVKAVKSTLRSALPSLAMPAVISLELWVLTAGIFVWLENMFTAEGDESEDSVPSDQEHMGSIPDALYWCSIYLLGEWANDEFTDGAGSRMCIFYCLCGVALFSIPVGIMVEAGQSTLLKIADERRELEEFRQAARGRAPVAPEKRPKSLPEPVKDVPAEEAEPRKVVD
;
A
#
# COMPACT_ATOMS: atom_id res chain seq x y z
N MET A 1 22.47 -26.53 -14.51
CA MET A 1 22.31 -25.07 -14.68
C MET A 1 21.82 -24.39 -13.40
N TYR A 2 20.94 -25.00 -12.58
CA TYR A 2 20.39 -24.38 -11.36
C TYR A 2 21.43 -23.81 -10.36
N LEU A 3 22.48 -24.57 -10.00
CA LEU A 3 23.51 -24.09 -9.05
C LEU A 3 24.32 -22.88 -9.55
N LEU A 4 24.27 -22.58 -10.85
CA LEU A 4 24.92 -21.40 -11.44
C LEU A 4 23.93 -20.24 -11.64
N SER A 5 22.64 -20.44 -11.41
CA SER A 5 21.66 -19.36 -11.45
C SER A 5 21.73 -18.53 -10.17
N PHE A 6 21.39 -17.24 -10.25
CA PHE A 6 21.33 -16.35 -9.10
C PHE A 6 20.47 -16.93 -7.97
N ILE A 7 19.28 -17.43 -8.30
CA ILE A 7 18.36 -18.07 -7.35
C ILE A 7 19.00 -19.30 -6.72
N GLY A 8 19.68 -20.15 -7.50
CA GLY A 8 20.32 -21.34 -6.96
C GLY A 8 21.50 -21.04 -6.03
N VAL A 9 22.24 -19.96 -6.28
CA VAL A 9 23.29 -19.48 -5.37
C VAL A 9 22.67 -18.96 -4.07
N VAL A 10 21.62 -18.14 -4.17
CA VAL A 10 20.90 -17.61 -2.99
C VAL A 10 20.28 -18.74 -2.16
N ASP A 11 19.65 -19.73 -2.81
CA ASP A 11 19.10 -20.90 -2.15
C ASP A 11 20.20 -21.68 -1.41
N LEU A 12 21.33 -21.95 -2.08
CA LEU A 12 22.46 -22.64 -1.50
C LEU A 12 23.02 -21.90 -0.28
N LEU A 13 23.18 -20.58 -0.35
CA LEU A 13 23.63 -19.76 0.78
C LEU A 13 22.63 -19.83 1.94
N SER A 14 21.34 -19.65 1.68
CA SER A 14 20.31 -19.70 2.73
C SER A 14 20.16 -21.08 3.37
N LEU A 15 20.24 -22.14 2.57
CA LEU A 15 20.23 -23.53 3.04
C LEU A 15 21.49 -23.86 3.83
N SER A 16 22.66 -23.37 3.41
CA SER A 16 23.90 -23.56 4.16
C SER A 16 23.81 -22.89 5.54
N ALA A 17 23.31 -21.66 5.60
CA ALA A 17 23.08 -20.94 6.85
C ALA A 17 22.08 -21.67 7.76
N PHE A 18 21.00 -22.22 7.18
CA PHE A 18 20.03 -23.06 7.89
C PHE A 18 20.64 -24.37 8.42
N ILE A 19 21.43 -25.07 7.61
CA ILE A 19 22.09 -26.32 8.01
C ILE A 19 23.09 -26.05 9.14
N ILE A 20 23.84 -24.95 9.07
CA ILE A 20 24.76 -24.55 10.14
C ILE A 20 23.99 -24.30 11.45
N THR A 21 22.84 -23.61 11.40
CA THR A 21 22.00 -23.36 12.59
C THR A 21 21.34 -24.60 13.17
N LEU A 22 21.20 -25.68 12.40
CA LEU A 22 20.72 -26.97 12.93
C LEU A 22 21.77 -27.71 13.76
N THR A 23 23.04 -27.31 13.70
CA THR A 23 24.08 -27.94 14.53
C THR A 23 23.94 -27.51 15.99
N PRO A 24 23.98 -28.43 16.97
CA PRO A 24 23.79 -28.09 18.39
C PRO A 24 24.77 -27.03 18.90
N ALA A 25 25.95 -26.93 18.29
CA ALA A 25 26.95 -25.93 18.65
C ALA A 25 26.57 -24.51 18.22
N MET A 26 25.79 -24.35 17.15
CA MET A 26 25.44 -23.05 16.56
C MET A 26 23.95 -22.73 16.66
N HIS A 27 23.13 -23.64 17.18
CA HIS A 27 21.68 -23.45 17.30
C HIS A 27 21.34 -22.24 18.16
N ASP A 28 21.85 -22.22 19.40
CA ASP A 28 21.50 -21.16 20.35
C ASP A 28 22.14 -19.83 19.93
N SER A 29 23.42 -19.84 19.52
CA SER A 29 24.11 -18.63 19.04
C SER A 29 23.57 -18.10 17.71
N GLY A 30 23.04 -18.94 16.83
CA GLY A 30 22.49 -18.51 15.54
C GLY A 30 21.01 -18.10 15.58
N LEU A 31 20.31 -18.37 16.68
CA LEU A 31 18.95 -17.89 16.95
C LEU A 31 18.93 -16.71 17.92
N HIS A 32 19.88 -16.71 18.85
CA HIS A 32 20.09 -15.68 19.85
C HIS A 32 21.57 -15.25 19.79
N PRO A 33 21.97 -14.52 18.74
CA PRO A 33 23.32 -13.99 18.64
C PRO A 33 23.62 -13.17 19.89
N ASN A 34 24.72 -13.52 20.55
CA ASN A 34 25.24 -12.73 21.65
C ASN A 34 26.24 -11.73 21.08
N TYR A 35 25.79 -10.49 20.94
CA TYR A 35 26.58 -9.41 20.36
C TYR A 35 27.65 -8.86 21.32
N ASP A 36 27.74 -9.35 22.56
CA ASP A 36 28.75 -8.91 23.55
C ASP A 36 30.21 -9.27 23.16
N SER A 37 30.43 -10.07 22.10
CA SER A 37 31.77 -10.56 21.75
C SER A 37 32.35 -9.91 20.49
N THR A 38 33.33 -9.02 20.68
CA THR A 38 34.10 -8.28 19.64
C THR A 38 35.03 -9.14 18.77
N ARG A 39 34.84 -10.47 18.73
CA ARG A 39 35.73 -11.35 17.96
C ARG A 39 35.25 -11.44 16.51
N ALA A 40 36.15 -11.21 15.57
CA ALA A 40 35.93 -11.44 14.13
C ALA A 40 35.40 -12.85 13.77
N LYS A 41 35.55 -13.84 14.65
CA LYS A 41 34.99 -15.19 14.48
C LYS A 41 33.48 -15.25 14.74
N ASP A 42 32.96 -14.33 15.54
CA ASP A 42 31.55 -14.24 15.92
C ASP A 42 30.76 -13.45 14.87
N VAL A 43 31.38 -12.49 14.18
CA VAL A 43 30.82 -11.80 12.97
C VAL A 43 30.25 -12.78 11.95
N TRP A 44 31.00 -13.86 11.63
CA TRP A 44 30.57 -14.87 10.66
C TRP A 44 29.41 -15.72 11.16
N ARG A 45 29.26 -15.87 12.49
CA ARG A 45 28.14 -16.56 13.10
C ARG A 45 26.89 -15.70 13.05
N ASP A 46 27.02 -14.40 13.26
CA ASP A 46 25.89 -13.49 13.28
C ASP A 46 25.36 -13.20 11.87
N LEU A 47 26.24 -13.26 10.85
CA LEU A 47 25.87 -13.22 9.43
C LEU A 47 24.92 -14.37 9.02
N ILE A 48 24.82 -15.45 9.81
CA ILE A 48 23.87 -16.54 9.55
C ILE A 48 22.42 -16.03 9.54
N LEU A 49 22.09 -15.03 10.36
CA LEU A 49 20.73 -14.48 10.43
C LEU A 49 20.28 -13.84 9.10
N PRO A 50 20.97 -12.83 8.53
CA PRO A 50 20.61 -12.26 7.24
C PRO A 50 20.72 -13.29 6.10
N LEU A 51 21.69 -14.22 6.14
CA LEU A 51 21.79 -15.29 5.14
C LEU A 51 20.58 -16.23 5.17
N ARG A 52 20.01 -16.52 6.34
CA ARG A 52 18.75 -17.29 6.45
C ARG A 52 17.57 -16.52 5.88
N LEU A 53 17.52 -15.20 6.10
CA LEU A 53 16.46 -14.34 5.55
C LEU A 53 16.51 -14.27 4.03
N MET A 54 17.68 -14.48 3.39
CA MET A 54 17.77 -14.61 1.93
C MET A 54 16.87 -15.72 1.37
N ARG A 55 16.39 -16.66 2.18
CA ARG A 55 15.37 -17.63 1.76
C ARG A 55 14.08 -16.97 1.27
N LEU A 56 13.77 -15.76 1.72
CA LEU A 56 12.64 -14.98 1.23
C LEU A 56 12.75 -14.68 -0.28
N MET A 57 13.98 -14.58 -0.80
CA MET A 57 14.25 -14.43 -2.24
C MET A 57 13.81 -15.64 -3.07
N MET A 58 13.40 -16.75 -2.45
CA MET A 58 12.73 -17.85 -3.16
C MET A 58 11.37 -17.42 -3.73
N LEU A 59 10.77 -16.34 -3.23
CA LEU A 59 9.58 -15.74 -3.83
C LEU A 59 9.83 -15.29 -5.28
N GLU A 60 11.08 -15.00 -5.66
CA GLU A 60 11.50 -14.71 -7.04
C GLU A 60 11.12 -15.85 -8.01
N SER A 61 11.10 -17.10 -7.54
CA SER A 61 10.69 -18.24 -8.38
C SER A 61 9.19 -18.26 -8.69
N TRP A 62 8.38 -17.56 -7.89
CA TRP A 62 6.93 -17.42 -8.08
C TRP A 62 6.60 -16.16 -8.86
N THR A 63 7.30 -15.06 -8.55
CA THR A 63 7.14 -13.76 -9.19
C THR A 63 8.53 -13.20 -9.48
N PRO A 64 8.95 -13.01 -10.75
CA PRO A 64 10.29 -12.54 -11.11
C PRO A 64 10.44 -11.03 -10.83
N ALA A 65 10.36 -10.67 -9.56
CA ALA A 65 10.30 -9.32 -9.01
C ALA A 65 11.63 -8.58 -9.18
N ILE A 66 12.74 -9.20 -8.80
CA ILE A 66 14.10 -8.66 -8.93
C ILE A 66 14.49 -8.56 -10.39
N GLN A 67 14.20 -9.58 -11.20
CA GLN A 67 14.48 -9.51 -12.63
C GLN A 67 13.71 -8.35 -13.27
N SER A 68 12.42 -8.20 -12.95
CA SER A 68 11.60 -7.07 -13.43
C SER A 68 12.16 -5.72 -12.97
N LEU A 69 12.64 -5.63 -11.73
CA LEU A 69 13.31 -4.44 -11.21
C LEU A 69 14.59 -4.12 -11.99
N CYS A 70 15.44 -5.11 -12.25
CA CYS A 70 16.64 -4.94 -13.07
C CYS A 70 16.30 -4.49 -14.49
N ASP A 71 15.26 -5.06 -15.10
CA ASP A 71 14.81 -4.70 -16.44
C ASP A 71 14.31 -3.24 -16.48
N VAL A 72 13.59 -2.80 -15.46
CA VAL A 72 13.16 -1.38 -15.32
C VAL A 72 14.36 -0.44 -15.17
N ILE A 73 15.31 -0.79 -14.31
CA ILE A 73 16.55 -0.02 -14.13
C ILE A 73 17.31 0.07 -15.44
N TRP A 74 17.39 -1.03 -16.19
CA TRP A 74 18.07 -1.07 -17.48
C TRP A 74 17.36 -0.24 -18.54
N MET A 75 16.04 -0.37 -18.66
CA MET A 75 15.20 0.43 -19.57
C MET A 75 15.38 1.94 -19.32
N GLN A 76 15.47 2.35 -18.05
CA GLN A 76 15.62 3.76 -17.67
C GLN A 76 17.06 4.17 -17.32
N ALA A 77 18.07 3.34 -17.62
CA ALA A 77 19.44 3.55 -17.15
C ALA A 77 20.05 4.89 -17.57
N SER A 78 19.69 5.42 -18.74
CA SER A 78 20.15 6.73 -19.20
C SER A 78 19.56 7.89 -18.38
N ALA A 79 18.25 7.83 -18.09
CA ALA A 79 17.55 8.84 -17.32
C ALA A 79 17.97 8.77 -15.83
N LEU A 80 18.00 7.56 -15.26
CA LEU A 80 18.44 7.32 -13.89
C LEU A 80 19.86 7.79 -13.63
N ARG A 81 20.81 7.55 -14.55
CA ARG A 81 22.20 8.06 -14.40
C ARG A 81 22.27 9.58 -14.33
N LYS A 82 21.50 10.28 -15.16
CA LYS A 82 21.47 11.76 -15.16
C LYS A 82 20.84 12.31 -13.88
N ALA A 83 19.72 11.72 -13.45
CA ALA A 83 19.04 12.11 -12.22
C ALA A 83 19.88 11.81 -10.98
N CYS A 84 20.49 10.62 -10.91
CA CYS A 84 21.39 10.22 -9.83
C CYS A 84 22.62 11.13 -9.74
N TYR A 85 23.23 11.48 -10.89
CA TYR A 85 24.34 12.44 -10.90
C TYR A 85 23.94 13.81 -10.34
N ALA A 86 22.80 14.35 -10.77
CA ALA A 86 22.29 15.62 -10.24
C ALA A 86 22.02 15.54 -8.72
N LEU A 87 21.39 14.47 -8.26
CA LEU A 87 21.11 14.22 -6.85
C LEU A 87 22.40 14.16 -6.02
N VAL A 88 23.40 13.38 -6.45
CA VAL A 88 24.69 13.26 -5.75
C VAL A 88 25.42 14.60 -5.68
N CYS A 89 25.37 15.40 -6.76
CA CYS A 89 25.97 16.74 -6.73
C CYS A 89 25.29 17.64 -5.70
N VAL A 90 23.95 17.72 -5.70
CA VAL A 90 23.20 18.55 -4.75
C VAL A 90 23.41 18.07 -3.32
N TRP A 91 23.34 16.76 -3.10
CA TRP A 91 23.62 16.11 -1.82
C TRP A 91 24.99 16.44 -1.27
N TYR A 92 26.04 16.24 -2.07
CA TYR A 92 27.40 16.49 -1.63
C TYR A 92 27.64 17.98 -1.34
N MET A 93 27.17 18.88 -2.21
CA MET A 93 27.30 20.33 -1.99
C MET A 93 26.57 20.78 -0.71
N PHE A 94 25.39 20.22 -0.46
CA PHE A 94 24.61 20.53 0.73
C PHE A 94 25.31 20.07 2.01
N THR A 95 25.70 18.79 2.09
CA THR A 95 26.41 18.25 3.25
C THR A 95 27.72 18.99 3.52
N VAL A 96 28.51 19.31 2.49
CA VAL A 96 29.75 20.08 2.66
C VAL A 96 29.46 21.50 3.18
N SER A 97 28.36 22.11 2.74
CA SER A 97 27.96 23.43 3.24
C SER A 97 27.58 23.38 4.72
N LEU A 98 26.81 22.36 5.13
CA LEU A 98 26.47 22.15 6.55
C LEU A 98 27.70 21.84 7.38
N TYR A 99 28.59 20.97 6.91
CA TYR A 99 29.89 20.73 7.55
C TYR A 99 30.65 22.02 7.83
N VAL A 100 30.76 22.93 6.84
CA VAL A 100 31.50 24.18 7.03
C VAL A 100 30.83 25.13 8.03
N LEU A 101 29.50 25.12 8.10
CA LEU A 101 28.73 26.07 8.90
C LEU A 101 28.46 25.57 10.33
N GLU A 102 28.37 24.26 10.54
CA GLU A 102 27.85 23.66 11.77
C GLU A 102 28.88 22.80 12.53
N LYS A 103 30.04 22.47 11.96
CA LYS A 103 31.08 21.68 12.66
C LYS A 103 31.61 22.30 13.96
N ASP A 104 31.44 23.61 14.13
CA ASP A 104 31.89 24.39 15.29
C ASP A 104 30.67 25.02 16.01
N SER A 105 29.47 24.42 15.88
CA SER A 105 28.25 24.91 16.55
C SER A 105 28.36 24.83 18.07
N GLU A 106 27.65 25.72 18.77
CA GLU A 106 27.51 25.66 20.25
C GLU A 106 26.65 24.48 20.70
N ASP A 107 25.85 23.91 19.80
CA ASP A 107 25.07 22.70 20.02
C ASP A 107 25.96 21.48 19.74
N ASP A 108 26.28 20.72 20.80
CA ASP A 108 27.17 19.56 20.75
C ASP A 108 26.62 18.46 19.83
N GLU A 109 25.30 18.30 19.74
CA GLU A 109 24.65 17.27 18.92
C GLU A 109 24.83 17.57 17.43
N ILE A 110 24.63 18.83 17.03
CA ILE A 110 24.83 19.28 15.65
C ILE A 110 26.32 19.23 15.27
N SER A 111 27.19 19.65 16.18
CA SER A 111 28.64 19.61 15.98
C SER A 111 29.13 18.18 15.78
N ALA A 112 28.61 17.22 16.57
CA ALA A 112 28.91 15.80 16.43
C ALA A 112 28.43 15.25 15.08
N ARG A 113 27.22 15.57 14.62
CA ARG A 113 26.68 15.09 13.33
C ARG A 113 27.45 15.62 12.11
N PHE A 114 28.02 16.83 12.23
CA PHE A 114 28.78 17.49 11.17
C PHE A 114 30.26 17.64 11.48
N HIS A 115 30.83 16.79 12.35
CA HIS A 115 32.26 16.85 12.68
C HIS A 115 33.16 16.47 11.49
N ASN A 116 32.64 15.67 10.55
CA ASN A 116 33.27 15.38 9.27
C ASN A 116 32.23 15.22 8.15
N VAL A 117 32.65 15.45 6.90
CA VAL A 117 31.76 15.42 5.73
C VAL A 117 31.09 14.05 5.54
N LEU A 118 31.83 12.96 5.76
CA LEU A 118 31.32 11.60 5.50
C LEU A 118 30.25 11.17 6.51
N VAL A 119 30.38 11.58 7.77
CA VAL A 119 29.39 11.36 8.83
C VAL A 119 28.17 12.26 8.60
N GLY A 120 28.36 13.49 8.11
CA GLY A 120 27.26 14.37 7.73
C GLY A 120 26.50 13.97 6.47
N LEU A 121 26.99 13.01 5.66
CA LEU A 121 26.34 12.58 4.42
C LEU A 121 24.94 11.97 4.64
N PRO A 122 24.74 10.93 5.49
CA PRO A 122 23.42 10.40 5.80
C PRO A 122 22.45 11.49 6.27
N HIS A 123 22.83 12.32 7.24
CA HIS A 123 22.01 13.43 7.74
C HIS A 123 21.64 14.40 6.60
N GLY A 124 22.62 14.83 5.80
CA GLY A 124 22.35 15.71 4.67
C GLY A 124 21.38 15.11 3.65
N LEU A 125 21.40 13.79 3.45
CA LEU A 125 20.48 13.11 2.55
C LEU A 125 19.05 13.05 3.12
N ILE A 126 18.91 12.74 4.41
CA ILE A 126 17.62 12.74 5.14
C ILE A 126 16.91 14.10 4.96
N HIS A 127 17.65 15.18 5.20
CA HIS A 127 17.14 16.53 4.99
C HIS A 127 16.67 16.76 3.54
N LEU A 128 17.41 16.29 2.53
CA LEU A 128 16.99 16.41 1.13
C LEU A 128 15.80 15.53 0.75
N THR A 129 15.47 14.52 1.56
CA THR A 129 14.22 13.76 1.44
C THR A 129 13.03 14.47 2.08
N GLY A 130 13.27 15.57 2.80
CA GLY A 130 12.24 16.47 3.33
C GLY A 130 11.99 16.33 4.83
N ASP A 131 12.79 15.53 5.53
CA ASP A 131 12.63 15.32 6.97
C ASP A 131 13.74 16.00 7.81
N TYR A 132 13.41 16.35 9.05
CA TYR A 132 14.18 17.22 9.93
C TYR A 132 14.16 16.71 11.38
N PRO A 133 14.93 15.66 11.71
CA PRO A 133 15.06 15.18 13.09
C PRO A 133 15.66 16.26 14.01
N CYS A 134 16.57 17.09 13.48
CA CYS A 134 17.15 18.25 14.18
C CYS A 134 16.65 19.58 13.61
N THR A 135 16.42 20.56 14.49
CA THR A 135 15.97 21.91 14.08
C THR A 135 16.82 23.06 14.63
N ASN A 136 17.78 22.81 15.51
CA ASN A 136 18.56 23.83 16.23
C ASN A 136 19.74 24.41 15.43
N TYR A 137 19.58 24.59 14.12
CA TYR A 137 20.65 25.07 13.24
C TYR A 137 21.03 26.53 13.49
N SER A 138 22.30 26.87 13.21
CA SER A 138 22.76 28.26 13.25
C SER A 138 21.96 29.14 12.27
N SER A 139 21.78 30.43 12.60
CA SER A 139 21.05 31.35 11.70
C SER A 139 21.73 31.52 10.34
N LEU A 140 23.02 31.19 10.21
CA LEU A 140 23.79 31.29 8.96
C LEU A 140 23.53 30.12 8.02
N SER A 141 23.19 28.93 8.52
CA SER A 141 22.88 27.76 7.68
C SER A 141 21.42 27.70 7.24
N MET A 142 20.49 28.36 7.95
CA MET A 142 19.07 28.39 7.58
C MET A 142 18.80 28.77 6.11
N PRO A 143 19.43 29.81 5.52
CA PRO A 143 19.25 30.12 4.09
C PRO A 143 19.76 29.01 3.15
N PHE A 144 20.84 28.31 3.53
CA PHE A 144 21.37 27.18 2.77
C PHE A 144 20.41 25.99 2.81
N HIS A 145 19.84 25.67 3.98
CA HIS A 145 18.76 24.68 4.09
C HIS A 145 17.61 25.01 3.14
N LEU A 146 17.10 26.25 3.15
CA LEU A 146 15.98 26.63 2.27
C LEU A 146 16.29 26.36 0.78
N VAL A 147 17.48 26.78 0.31
CA VAL A 147 17.86 26.62 -1.10
C VAL A 147 18.07 25.15 -1.45
N PHE A 148 18.86 24.44 -0.64
CA PHE A 148 19.21 23.05 -0.91
C PHE A 148 18.04 22.10 -0.70
N LEU A 149 17.08 22.41 0.18
CA LEU A 149 15.85 21.66 0.28
C LEU A 149 15.02 21.69 -0.99
N ILE A 150 14.84 22.87 -1.58
CA ILE A 150 14.07 23.01 -2.81
C ILE A 150 14.77 22.20 -3.93
N LEU A 151 16.09 22.36 -4.06
CA LEU A 151 16.88 21.61 -5.06
C LEU A 151 16.87 20.10 -4.77
N GLY A 152 16.98 19.73 -3.51
CA GLY A 152 16.95 18.37 -2.97
C GLY A 152 15.66 17.67 -3.35
N MET A 153 14.52 18.24 -2.93
CA MET A 153 13.18 17.74 -3.24
C MET A 153 12.94 17.62 -4.75
N CYS A 154 13.44 18.57 -5.55
CA CYS A 154 13.38 18.45 -7.01
C CYS A 154 14.22 17.27 -7.52
N CYS A 155 15.43 17.06 -7.01
CA CYS A 155 16.32 15.98 -7.45
C CYS A 155 15.85 14.60 -6.97
N THR A 156 15.50 14.46 -5.69
CA THR A 156 14.96 13.24 -5.10
C THR A 156 13.64 12.88 -5.75
N GLY A 157 12.72 13.85 -5.90
CA GLY A 157 11.44 13.66 -6.59
C GLY A 157 11.58 13.30 -8.07
N THR A 158 12.58 13.84 -8.78
CA THR A 158 12.87 13.47 -10.17
C THR A 158 13.39 12.04 -10.26
N PHE A 159 14.32 11.66 -9.37
CA PHE A 159 14.88 10.32 -9.31
C PHE A 159 13.81 9.26 -9.02
N THR A 160 13.02 9.47 -7.96
CA THR A 160 11.90 8.57 -7.58
C THR A 160 10.82 8.53 -8.67
N GLY A 161 10.49 9.67 -9.27
CA GLY A 161 9.52 9.77 -10.35
C GLY A 161 9.92 9.03 -11.64
N ILE A 162 11.18 9.12 -12.06
CA ILE A 162 11.70 8.36 -13.23
C ILE A 162 11.62 6.85 -12.94
N PHE A 163 11.99 6.45 -11.72
CA PHE A 163 12.00 5.06 -11.32
C PHE A 163 10.59 4.46 -11.24
N ALA A 164 9.66 5.13 -10.53
CA ALA A 164 8.27 4.72 -10.45
C ALA A 164 7.56 4.74 -11.82
N GLY A 165 7.80 5.78 -12.61
CA GLY A 165 7.27 5.89 -13.98
C GLY A 165 7.78 4.78 -14.90
N GLY A 166 9.07 4.44 -14.82
CA GLY A 166 9.64 3.32 -15.57
C GLY A 166 9.01 1.97 -15.20
N PHE A 167 8.73 1.76 -13.91
CA PHE A 167 8.07 0.53 -13.46
C PHE A 167 6.62 0.44 -13.95
N VAL A 168 5.90 1.56 -13.92
CA VAL A 168 4.55 1.68 -14.48
C VAL A 168 4.54 1.36 -15.98
N GLU A 169 5.47 1.94 -16.74
CA GLU A 169 5.61 1.69 -18.18
C GLU A 169 5.91 0.21 -18.48
N TYR A 170 6.83 -0.40 -17.73
CA TYR A 170 7.16 -1.82 -17.83
C TYR A 170 5.95 -2.73 -17.58
N LEU A 171 5.21 -2.50 -16.48
CA LEU A 171 3.99 -3.25 -16.17
C LEU A 171 2.89 -3.04 -17.24
N GLY A 172 2.79 -1.83 -17.78
CA GLY A 172 1.88 -1.52 -18.89
C GLY A 172 2.21 -2.35 -20.13
N ALA A 173 3.48 -2.38 -20.52
CA ALA A 173 3.96 -3.16 -21.67
C ALA A 173 3.73 -4.67 -21.47
N GLN A 174 4.01 -5.20 -20.28
CA GLN A 174 3.77 -6.60 -19.94
C GLN A 174 2.28 -6.97 -20.06
N ARG A 175 1.38 -6.15 -19.51
CA ARG A 175 -0.07 -6.39 -19.63
C ARG A 175 -0.56 -6.35 -21.06
N ASP A 176 -0.02 -5.46 -21.87
CA ASP A 176 -0.41 -5.38 -23.28
C ASP A 176 0.06 -6.61 -24.06
N LEU A 177 1.21 -7.19 -23.72
CA LEU A 177 1.64 -8.47 -24.26
C LEU A 177 0.70 -9.61 -23.83
N GLU A 178 0.37 -9.71 -22.54
CA GLU A 178 -0.57 -10.72 -22.01
C GLU A 178 -1.96 -10.59 -22.66
N ARG A 179 -2.44 -9.35 -22.86
CA ARG A 179 -3.71 -9.10 -23.56
C ARG A 179 -3.68 -9.56 -25.01
N ARG A 180 -2.56 -9.37 -25.72
CA ARG A 180 -2.39 -9.86 -27.09
C ARG A 180 -2.41 -11.39 -27.13
N GLN A 181 -1.66 -12.05 -26.25
CA GLN A 181 -1.65 -13.51 -26.13
C GLN A 181 -3.05 -14.05 -25.79
N ALA A 182 -3.74 -13.48 -24.81
CA ALA A 182 -5.10 -13.87 -24.46
C ALA A 182 -6.10 -13.61 -25.60
N ALA A 183 -5.91 -12.57 -26.41
CA ALA A 183 -6.72 -12.31 -27.60
C ALA A 183 -6.48 -13.38 -28.67
N GLU A 184 -5.23 -13.77 -28.91
CA GLU A 184 -4.86 -14.85 -29.83
C GLU A 184 -5.47 -16.19 -29.38
N GLU A 185 -5.37 -16.54 -28.10
CA GLU A 185 -6.00 -17.73 -27.52
C GLU A 185 -7.53 -17.71 -27.69
N ARG A 186 -8.18 -16.56 -27.43
CA ARG A 186 -9.63 -16.41 -27.63
C ARG A 186 -10.02 -16.58 -29.09
N VAL A 187 -9.22 -16.07 -30.02
CA VAL A 187 -9.46 -16.27 -31.45
C VAL A 187 -9.32 -17.74 -31.80
N GLN A 188 -8.32 -18.46 -31.29
CA GLN A 188 -8.16 -19.90 -31.51
C GLN A 188 -9.33 -20.72 -30.94
N ILE A 189 -9.80 -20.40 -29.72
CA ILE A 189 -10.97 -21.03 -29.12
C ILE A 189 -12.23 -20.71 -29.92
N MET A 190 -12.40 -19.45 -30.37
CA MET A 190 -13.54 -19.05 -31.19
C MET A 190 -13.54 -19.76 -32.54
N VAL A 191 -12.40 -19.87 -33.22
CA VAL A 191 -12.26 -20.64 -34.46
C VAL A 191 -12.65 -22.10 -34.22
N SER A 192 -12.18 -22.70 -33.13
CA SER A 192 -12.52 -24.07 -32.74
C SER A 192 -14.03 -24.22 -32.45
N ALA A 193 -14.61 -23.32 -31.67
CA ALA A 193 -16.03 -23.32 -31.33
C ALA A 193 -16.91 -23.06 -32.56
N VAL A 194 -16.54 -22.14 -33.45
CA VAL A 194 -17.24 -21.88 -34.71
C VAL A 194 -17.19 -23.10 -35.61
N SER A 195 -16.07 -23.81 -35.70
CA SER A 195 -15.99 -25.06 -36.48
C SER A 195 -16.93 -26.14 -35.94
N VAL A 196 -17.01 -26.30 -34.62
CA VAL A 196 -17.93 -27.24 -33.95
C VAL A 196 -19.39 -26.80 -34.09
N LEU A 197 -19.65 -25.50 -33.97
CA LEU A 197 -20.98 -24.92 -34.09
C LEU A 197 -21.47 -25.00 -35.54
N GLN A 198 -20.64 -24.72 -36.53
CA GLN A 198 -20.96 -24.91 -37.95
C GLN A 198 -21.25 -26.38 -38.25
N ARG A 199 -20.47 -27.32 -37.68
CA ARG A 199 -20.74 -28.76 -37.78
C ARG A 199 -22.08 -29.14 -37.16
N ARG A 200 -22.37 -28.65 -35.95
CA ARG A 200 -23.66 -28.90 -35.25
C ARG A 200 -24.83 -28.18 -35.90
N PHE A 201 -24.63 -26.99 -36.45
CA PHE A 201 -25.67 -26.20 -37.12
C PHE A 201 -26.03 -26.82 -38.46
N ARG A 202 -25.08 -27.36 -39.23
CA ARG A 202 -25.38 -28.19 -40.41
C ARG A 202 -26.22 -29.42 -40.07
N VAL A 203 -25.98 -30.05 -38.91
CA VAL A 203 -26.78 -31.20 -38.42
C VAL A 203 -28.15 -30.76 -37.88
N ARG A 204 -28.21 -29.66 -37.12
CA ARG A 204 -29.46 -29.13 -36.53
C ARG A 204 -30.34 -28.40 -37.52
N GLN A 205 -29.82 -27.76 -38.55
CA GLN A 205 -30.62 -27.19 -39.64
C GLN A 205 -31.36 -28.30 -40.41
N LYS A 206 -30.81 -29.53 -40.40
CA LYS A 206 -31.49 -30.74 -40.86
C LYS A 206 -32.63 -31.21 -39.94
N GLN A 207 -32.60 -30.86 -38.64
CA GLN A 207 -33.63 -31.20 -37.63
C GLN A 207 -34.63 -30.07 -37.36
N ARG A 208 -34.26 -28.80 -37.59
CA ARG A 208 -35.12 -27.62 -37.38
C ARG A 208 -36.09 -27.34 -38.52
N ARG A 209 -36.03 -28.09 -39.63
CA ARG A 209 -37.12 -28.11 -40.61
C ARG A 209 -38.40 -28.75 -40.04
N ASP A 210 -38.34 -29.43 -38.88
CA ASP A 210 -39.46 -30.21 -38.34
C ASP A 210 -40.10 -29.65 -37.05
N VAL A 211 -39.57 -28.61 -36.39
CA VAL A 211 -40.15 -28.13 -35.13
C VAL A 211 -40.07 -26.62 -35.01
N SER A 212 -41.20 -25.97 -35.26
CA SER A 212 -41.45 -24.55 -34.97
C SER A 212 -42.20 -24.39 -33.64
N SER A 213 -41.82 -23.33 -32.93
CA SER A 213 -42.63 -22.56 -31.97
C SER A 213 -42.89 -23.15 -30.57
N ALA A 214 -42.27 -22.55 -29.55
CA ALA A 214 -42.89 -22.37 -28.23
C ALA A 214 -42.31 -21.12 -27.56
N GLU A 215 -43.15 -20.10 -27.38
CA GLU A 215 -42.86 -18.88 -26.61
C GLU A 215 -42.99 -19.15 -25.10
N LEU A 216 -42.14 -18.50 -24.30
CA LEU A 216 -42.17 -18.57 -22.82
C LEU A 216 -42.81 -17.29 -22.24
N PRO A 217 -43.79 -17.40 -21.32
CA PRO A 217 -44.36 -16.24 -20.64
C PRO A 217 -43.49 -15.81 -19.44
N ARG A 218 -43.15 -14.51 -19.40
CA ARG A 218 -42.53 -13.84 -18.24
C ARG A 218 -43.60 -13.50 -17.19
N TYR A 219 -43.65 -14.27 -16.11
CA TYR A 219 -44.52 -13.99 -14.96
C TYR A 219 -43.87 -12.93 -14.05
N ASN A 220 -44.52 -11.78 -13.92
CA ASN A 220 -44.01 -10.60 -13.22
C ASN A 220 -44.56 -10.54 -11.79
N GLN A 221 -44.06 -11.39 -10.89
CA GLN A 221 -44.42 -11.32 -9.46
C GLN A 221 -43.53 -10.31 -8.73
N VAL A 222 -44.15 -9.36 -8.03
CA VAL A 222 -43.45 -8.43 -7.14
C VAL A 222 -43.29 -9.10 -5.77
N THR A 223 -42.20 -9.84 -5.61
CA THR A 223 -41.81 -10.49 -4.35
C THR A 223 -41.54 -9.45 -3.26
N ILE A 224 -41.75 -9.79 -1.99
CA ILE A 224 -41.40 -8.97 -0.79
C ILE A 224 -39.98 -8.37 -0.90
N GLN A 225 -39.06 -9.11 -1.50
CA GLN A 225 -37.71 -8.65 -1.83
C GLN A 225 -37.69 -7.36 -2.68
N LYS A 226 -38.55 -7.27 -3.70
CA LYS A 226 -38.68 -6.06 -4.55
C LYS A 226 -39.25 -4.88 -3.75
N ALA A 227 -40.12 -5.12 -2.78
CA ALA A 227 -40.62 -4.06 -1.90
C ALA A 227 -39.52 -3.53 -0.95
N ALA A 228 -38.75 -4.43 -0.32
CA ALA A 228 -37.59 -4.07 0.50
C ALA A 228 -36.52 -3.34 -0.33
N GLN A 229 -36.23 -3.79 -1.55
CA GLN A 229 -35.31 -3.12 -2.48
C GLN A 229 -35.79 -1.71 -2.86
N ARG A 230 -37.10 -1.51 -3.07
CA ARG A 230 -37.66 -0.17 -3.37
C ARG A 230 -37.51 0.78 -2.19
N LEU A 231 -37.70 0.28 -0.97
CA LEU A 231 -37.51 1.04 0.27
C LEU A 231 -36.05 1.51 0.40
N LEU A 232 -35.10 0.57 0.32
CA LEU A 232 -33.67 0.84 0.46
C LEU A 232 -33.10 1.72 -0.66
N ARG A 233 -33.60 1.56 -1.90
CA ARG A 233 -33.23 2.41 -3.06
C ARG A 233 -33.86 3.80 -3.02
N ARG A 234 -34.54 4.18 -1.92
CA ARG A 234 -35.18 5.49 -1.75
C ARG A 234 -36.22 5.81 -2.83
N GLN A 235 -36.81 4.80 -3.44
CA GLN A 235 -37.82 4.99 -4.49
C GLN A 235 -39.19 5.37 -3.91
N THR A 236 -39.40 5.11 -2.62
CA THR A 236 -40.60 5.52 -1.87
C THR A 236 -40.32 6.72 -0.97
N SER A 237 -41.35 7.51 -0.65
CA SER A 237 -41.24 8.62 0.33
C SER A 237 -40.81 8.12 1.71
N LEU A 238 -41.39 7.00 2.15
CA LEU A 238 -41.02 6.34 3.41
C LEU A 238 -39.55 5.90 3.41
N GLY A 239 -39.07 5.33 2.30
CA GLY A 239 -37.66 4.95 2.15
C GLY A 239 -36.71 6.15 2.24
N ARG A 240 -37.07 7.30 1.68
CA ARG A 240 -36.27 8.53 1.81
C ARG A 240 -36.17 9.00 3.27
N VAL A 241 -37.29 9.04 3.99
CA VAL A 241 -37.32 9.47 5.40
C VAL A 241 -36.56 8.48 6.29
N PHE A 242 -36.82 7.18 6.14
CA PHE A 242 -36.16 6.15 6.92
C PHE A 242 -34.64 6.14 6.70
N MET A 243 -34.18 6.19 5.44
CA MET A 243 -32.75 6.25 5.16
C MET A 243 -32.12 7.57 5.64
N GLY A 244 -32.86 8.67 5.64
CA GLY A 244 -32.41 9.93 6.25
C GLY A 244 -32.25 9.83 7.77
N LEU A 245 -33.19 9.17 8.45
CA LEU A 245 -33.12 8.89 9.88
C LEU A 245 -31.94 7.98 10.23
N ALA A 246 -31.72 6.90 9.47
CA ALA A 246 -30.57 6.02 9.67
C ALA A 246 -29.23 6.78 9.51
N GLN A 247 -29.16 7.73 8.59
CA GLN A 247 -27.98 8.57 8.39
C GLN A 247 -27.76 9.58 9.53
N ALA A 248 -28.84 10.20 10.02
CA ALA A 248 -28.74 11.05 11.21
C ALA A 248 -28.31 10.24 12.44
N ALA A 249 -28.85 9.03 12.61
CA ALA A 249 -28.46 8.11 13.66
C ALA A 249 -26.98 7.71 13.56
N LEU A 250 -26.44 7.54 12.34
CA LEU A 250 -25.00 7.29 12.12
C LEU A 250 -24.13 8.47 12.58
N ILE A 251 -24.48 9.70 12.22
CA ILE A 251 -23.73 10.87 12.66
C ILE A 251 -23.77 10.99 14.19
N ILE A 252 -24.95 10.85 14.79
CA ILE A 252 -25.11 10.90 16.24
C ILE A 252 -24.30 9.78 16.91
N ASN A 253 -24.31 8.56 16.37
CA ASN A 253 -23.55 7.44 16.91
C ASN A 253 -22.03 7.67 16.83
N ILE A 254 -21.52 8.18 15.71
CA ILE A 254 -20.09 8.52 15.58
C ILE A 254 -19.70 9.60 16.59
N LEU A 255 -20.50 10.65 16.73
CA LEU A 255 -20.27 11.70 17.74
C LEU A 255 -20.31 11.12 19.16
N ASN A 256 -21.23 10.20 19.44
CA ASN A 256 -21.31 9.49 20.71
C ASN A 256 -20.03 8.71 21.01
N THR A 257 -19.52 7.95 20.04
CA THR A 257 -18.25 7.22 20.16
C THR A 257 -17.06 8.15 20.34
N MET A 258 -17.03 9.30 19.64
CA MET A 258 -15.98 10.32 19.83
C MET A 258 -16.04 10.94 21.23
N LEU A 259 -17.24 11.26 21.74
CA LEU A 259 -17.41 11.82 23.08
C LEU A 259 -17.02 10.83 24.18
N GLU A 260 -17.32 9.55 23.99
CA GLU A 260 -16.97 8.51 24.94
C GLU A 260 -15.46 8.25 25.01
N SER A 261 -14.72 8.47 23.91
CA SER A 261 -13.25 8.37 23.91
C SER A 261 -12.53 9.48 24.67
N ILE A 262 -13.26 10.50 25.16
CA ILE A 262 -12.68 11.65 25.86
C ILE A 262 -12.71 11.39 27.38
N PRO A 263 -11.55 11.33 28.07
CA PRO A 263 -11.48 10.99 29.50
C PRO A 263 -12.19 12.03 30.38
N GLU A 264 -12.24 13.30 29.96
CA GLU A 264 -12.97 14.36 30.67
C GLU A 264 -14.48 14.14 30.67
N VAL A 265 -15.03 13.45 29.66
CA VAL A 265 -16.45 13.12 29.57
C VAL A 265 -16.78 11.95 30.50
N GLU A 266 -15.87 10.99 30.64
CA GLU A 266 -16.00 9.90 31.62
C GLU A 266 -15.98 10.45 33.05
N ALA A 267 -15.16 11.48 33.31
CA ALA A 267 -15.07 12.14 34.61
C ALA A 267 -16.35 12.90 35.04
N LEU A 268 -17.28 13.19 34.11
CA LEU A 268 -18.58 13.85 34.42
C LEU A 268 -19.55 12.95 35.19
N GLY A 269 -19.22 11.67 35.38
CA GLY A 269 -19.93 10.76 36.26
C GLY A 269 -20.96 9.85 35.58
N PRO A 270 -21.70 9.03 36.37
CA PRO A 270 -22.51 7.92 35.85
C PRO A 270 -23.72 8.36 35.00
N GLU A 271 -24.19 9.59 35.17
CA GLU A 271 -25.32 10.12 34.37
C GLU A 271 -24.94 10.39 32.92
N ALA A 272 -23.71 10.85 32.68
CA ALA A 272 -23.17 11.04 31.33
C ALA A 272 -23.02 9.67 30.63
N ARG A 273 -22.40 8.69 31.31
CA ARG A 273 -22.25 7.31 30.80
C ARG A 273 -23.60 6.69 30.42
N ARG A 274 -24.61 6.82 31.30
CA ARG A 274 -25.96 6.29 31.03
C ARG A 274 -26.62 6.95 29.81
N SER A 275 -26.40 8.24 29.62
CA SER A 275 -26.93 8.98 28.47
C SER A 275 -26.26 8.54 27.16
N LEU A 276 -24.93 8.35 27.17
CA LEU A 276 -24.16 7.86 26.03
C LEU A 276 -24.55 6.41 25.66
N THR A 277 -24.76 5.53 26.64
CA THR A 277 -25.28 4.18 26.38
C THR A 277 -26.69 4.24 25.78
N LEU A 278 -27.57 5.09 26.30
CA LEU A 278 -28.94 5.19 25.77
C LEU A 278 -28.91 5.58 24.28
N VAL A 279 -28.08 6.56 23.92
CA VAL A 279 -27.88 6.98 22.52
C VAL A 279 -27.36 5.81 21.68
N GLU A 280 -26.38 5.06 22.19
CA GLU A 280 -25.80 3.88 21.54
C GLU A 280 -26.85 2.78 21.28
N VAL A 281 -27.70 2.48 22.26
CA VAL A 281 -28.76 1.47 22.14
C VAL A 281 -29.83 1.90 21.13
N VAL A 282 -30.26 3.17 21.17
CA VAL A 282 -31.29 3.71 20.26
C VAL A 282 -30.78 3.72 18.82
N THR A 283 -29.57 4.22 18.60
CA THR A 283 -28.95 4.26 17.26
C THR A 283 -28.64 2.85 16.74
N GLY A 284 -28.16 1.95 17.60
CA GLY A 284 -27.97 0.53 17.28
C GLY A 284 -29.27 -0.19 16.90
N LEU A 285 -30.40 0.12 17.54
CA LEU A 285 -31.71 -0.42 17.16
C LEU A 285 -32.13 0.03 15.75
N ILE A 286 -31.90 1.30 15.41
CA ILE A 286 -32.16 1.84 14.07
C ILE A 286 -31.32 1.08 13.02
N PHE A 287 -30.03 0.84 13.31
CA PHE A 287 -29.17 0.05 12.42
C PHE A 287 -29.58 -1.41 12.32
N ALA A 288 -30.06 -2.02 13.41
CA ALA A 288 -30.56 -3.39 13.38
C ALA A 288 -31.78 -3.53 12.46
N ILE A 289 -32.69 -2.56 12.51
CA ILE A 289 -33.86 -2.49 11.61
C ILE A 289 -33.41 -2.29 10.15
N GLU A 290 -32.47 -1.36 9.91
CA GLU A 290 -31.89 -1.12 8.59
C GLU A 290 -31.23 -2.40 8.01
N PHE A 291 -30.41 -3.07 8.82
CA PHE A 291 -29.73 -4.32 8.48
C PHE A 291 -30.75 -5.42 8.15
N PHE A 292 -31.82 -5.54 8.93
CA PHE A 292 -32.89 -6.50 8.67
C PHE A 292 -33.56 -6.27 7.31
N PHE A 293 -33.84 -5.02 6.93
CA PHE A 293 -34.36 -4.71 5.59
C PHE A 293 -33.37 -5.05 4.48
N HIS A 294 -32.07 -4.83 4.70
CA HIS A 294 -31.02 -5.25 3.77
C HIS A 294 -30.96 -6.77 3.61
N PHE A 295 -31.09 -7.52 4.70
CA PHE A 295 -31.15 -8.97 4.69
C PHE A 295 -32.37 -9.49 3.91
N LEU A 296 -33.56 -8.91 4.12
CA LEU A 296 -34.77 -9.28 3.36
C LEU A 296 -34.66 -8.94 1.86
N ALA A 297 -33.98 -7.85 1.51
CA ALA A 297 -33.83 -7.42 0.12
C ALA A 297 -32.88 -8.32 -0.68
N ASN A 298 -31.83 -8.85 -0.05
CA ASN A 298 -30.88 -9.76 -0.66
C ASN A 298 -30.12 -10.61 0.39
N PRO A 299 -30.64 -11.78 0.81
CA PRO A 299 -30.05 -12.57 1.89
C PRO A 299 -28.69 -13.16 1.51
N LEU A 300 -28.52 -13.61 0.26
CA LEU A 300 -27.22 -14.08 -0.26
C LEU A 300 -26.23 -12.91 -0.44
N GLY A 301 -26.75 -11.69 -0.57
CA GLY A 301 -25.97 -10.46 -0.70
C GLY A 301 -25.13 -10.11 0.52
N LEU A 302 -25.44 -10.69 1.69
CA LEU A 302 -24.73 -10.48 2.94
C LEU A 302 -23.25 -10.88 2.83
N PHE A 303 -22.97 -12.02 2.18
CA PHE A 303 -21.62 -12.54 2.01
C PHE A 303 -20.93 -12.05 0.73
N THR A 304 -21.68 -11.52 -0.24
CA THR A 304 -21.11 -11.05 -1.52
C THR A 304 -20.83 -9.54 -1.54
N THR A 305 -21.39 -8.77 -0.61
CA THR A 305 -21.28 -7.31 -0.61
C THR A 305 -20.52 -6.86 0.65
N PRO A 306 -19.25 -6.39 0.55
CA PRO A 306 -18.41 -6.13 1.72
C PRO A 306 -19.00 -5.10 2.69
N MET A 307 -19.69 -4.07 2.20
CA MET A 307 -20.35 -3.08 3.09
C MET A 307 -21.42 -3.72 3.99
N ARG A 308 -22.05 -4.82 3.56
CA ARG A 308 -23.07 -5.52 4.35
C ARG A 308 -22.45 -6.36 5.47
N MET A 309 -21.24 -6.85 5.26
CA MET A 309 -20.46 -7.47 6.35
C MET A 309 -20.05 -6.41 7.38
N ILE A 310 -19.65 -5.23 6.93
CA ILE A 310 -19.34 -4.10 7.82
C ILE A 310 -20.58 -3.69 8.63
N ASP A 311 -21.75 -3.59 7.99
CA ASP A 311 -23.01 -3.30 8.71
C ASP A 311 -23.28 -4.32 9.83
N PHE A 312 -23.01 -5.60 9.60
CA PHE A 312 -23.15 -6.64 10.62
C PHE A 312 -22.12 -6.49 11.76
N VAL A 313 -20.84 -6.29 11.43
CA VAL A 313 -19.77 -6.06 12.41
C VAL A 313 -20.08 -4.83 13.27
N CYS A 314 -20.64 -3.78 12.69
CA CYS A 314 -21.02 -2.55 13.38
C CYS A 314 -22.14 -2.72 14.42
N LEU A 315 -22.93 -3.81 14.35
CA LEU A 315 -23.96 -4.15 15.33
C LEU A 315 -23.38 -4.91 16.54
N VAL A 316 -22.22 -5.57 16.38
CA VAL A 316 -21.58 -6.36 17.44
C VAL A 316 -21.31 -5.53 18.70
N PRO A 317 -20.75 -4.30 18.63
CA PRO A 317 -20.49 -3.51 19.84
C PRO A 317 -21.76 -3.18 20.62
N THR A 318 -22.87 -2.85 19.95
CA THR A 318 -24.15 -2.57 20.64
C THR A 318 -24.68 -3.82 21.35
N ILE A 319 -24.61 -4.99 20.71
CA ILE A 319 -25.04 -6.25 21.32
C ILE A 319 -24.15 -6.60 22.51
N MET A 320 -22.83 -6.44 22.37
CA MET A 320 -21.87 -6.71 23.43
C MET A 320 -22.03 -5.74 24.60
N ARG A 321 -22.29 -4.44 24.36
CA ARG A 321 -22.56 -3.46 25.41
C ARG A 321 -23.83 -3.77 26.20
N ILE A 322 -24.91 -4.13 25.51
CA ILE A 322 -26.16 -4.53 26.20
C ILE A 322 -25.89 -5.73 27.11
N LYS A 323 -25.13 -6.73 26.63
CA LYS A 323 -24.74 -7.88 27.44
C LYS A 323 -23.84 -7.51 28.61
N PHE A 324 -22.84 -6.66 28.37
CA PHE A 324 -21.90 -6.20 29.38
C PHE A 324 -22.62 -5.44 30.50
N GLU A 325 -23.56 -4.54 30.16
CA GLU A 325 -24.38 -3.82 31.15
C GLU A 325 -25.37 -4.70 31.92
N LEU A 326 -25.77 -5.85 31.36
CA LEU A 326 -26.59 -6.85 32.04
C LEU A 326 -25.78 -7.70 33.03
N GLU A 327 -24.45 -7.69 32.93
CA GLU A 327 -23.54 -8.45 33.77
C GLU A 327 -23.23 -7.72 35.09
N SER A 328 -22.89 -8.45 36.16
CA SER A 328 -22.65 -7.85 37.48
C SER A 328 -21.40 -6.96 37.49
N THR A 329 -21.42 -5.90 38.30
CA THR A 329 -20.34 -4.90 38.41
C THR A 329 -18.98 -5.49 38.79
N GLU A 330 -18.93 -6.62 39.51
CA GLU A 330 -17.69 -7.36 39.80
C GLU A 330 -17.06 -7.98 38.54
N THR A 331 -17.87 -8.42 37.58
CA THR A 331 -17.40 -9.06 36.34
C THR A 331 -16.93 -8.02 35.33
N GLN A 332 -17.54 -6.83 35.34
CA GLN A 332 -17.14 -5.69 34.50
C GLN A 332 -15.74 -5.17 34.86
N ASN A 333 -15.46 -4.97 36.15
CA ASN A 333 -14.15 -4.50 36.62
C ASN A 333 -13.01 -5.52 36.40
N GLY A 334 -13.34 -6.80 36.15
CA GLY A 334 -12.37 -7.87 35.94
C GLY A 334 -11.86 -8.02 34.49
N SER A 335 -12.37 -7.26 33.52
CA SER A 335 -12.05 -7.47 32.09
C SER A 335 -11.80 -6.18 31.27
N PRO A 336 -10.79 -5.36 31.61
CA PRO A 336 -10.48 -4.12 30.88
C PRO A 336 -10.20 -4.35 29.38
N GLY A 337 -9.66 -5.52 29.01
CA GLY A 337 -9.44 -5.89 27.60
C GLY A 337 -10.72 -6.05 26.78
N MET A 338 -11.86 -6.36 27.41
CA MET A 338 -13.15 -6.50 26.71
C MET A 338 -13.73 -5.13 26.32
N GLU A 339 -13.61 -4.13 27.20
CA GLU A 339 -14.04 -2.76 26.93
C GLU A 339 -13.24 -2.16 25.76
N ALA A 340 -11.91 -2.26 25.79
CA ALA A 340 -11.04 -1.84 24.69
C ALA A 340 -11.35 -2.56 23.36
N PHE A 341 -11.69 -3.85 23.42
CA PHE A 341 -12.08 -4.61 22.22
C PHE A 341 -13.42 -4.13 21.65
N ILE A 342 -14.42 -3.87 22.51
CA ILE A 342 -15.72 -3.33 22.10
C ILE A 342 -15.55 -1.95 21.44
N GLU A 343 -14.74 -1.08 22.04
CA GLU A 343 -14.42 0.25 21.50
C GLU A 343 -13.70 0.17 20.16
N SER A 344 -12.72 -0.74 20.03
CA SER A 344 -12.00 -0.97 18.77
C SER A 344 -12.94 -1.39 17.64
N ILE A 345 -13.91 -2.27 17.92
CA ILE A 345 -14.92 -2.66 16.91
C ILE A 345 -15.92 -1.52 16.66
N ALA A 346 -16.26 -0.72 17.68
CA ALA A 346 -17.14 0.44 17.50
C ALA A 346 -16.55 1.46 16.51
N ALA A 347 -15.23 1.65 16.49
CA ALA A 347 -14.55 2.51 15.50
C ALA A 347 -14.79 2.08 14.04
N CYS A 348 -15.07 0.80 13.75
CA CYS A 348 -15.41 0.34 12.40
C CYS A 348 -16.66 1.02 11.82
N ARG A 349 -17.52 1.62 12.65
CA ARG A 349 -18.71 2.36 12.20
C ARG A 349 -18.38 3.58 11.36
N ILE A 350 -17.20 4.18 11.56
CA ILE A 350 -16.71 5.30 10.74
C ILE A 350 -16.67 4.89 9.26
N ILE A 351 -16.38 3.62 8.96
CA ILE A 351 -16.34 3.11 7.58
C ILE A 351 -17.71 3.23 6.90
N ARG A 352 -18.83 3.20 7.65
CA ARG A 352 -20.18 3.38 7.08
C ARG A 352 -20.40 4.77 6.49
N VAL A 353 -19.60 5.78 6.87
CA VAL A 353 -19.60 7.10 6.23
C VAL A 353 -19.32 6.97 4.72
N LEU A 354 -18.56 5.96 4.28
CA LEU A 354 -18.29 5.72 2.87
C LEU A 354 -19.53 5.30 2.06
N ASP A 355 -20.62 4.83 2.68
CA ASP A 355 -21.90 4.55 2.00
C ASP A 355 -22.80 5.80 1.89
N TRP A 356 -22.27 6.97 2.22
CA TRP A 356 -23.03 8.22 2.16
C TRP A 356 -23.35 8.60 0.70
N PRO A 357 -24.63 8.81 0.33
CA PRO A 357 -25.08 9.08 -1.04
C PRO A 357 -24.43 10.30 -1.69
N GLY A 358 -24.08 11.31 -0.88
CA GLY A 358 -23.42 12.52 -1.35
C GLY A 358 -21.98 12.31 -1.83
N ILE A 359 -21.29 11.27 -1.33
CA ILE A 359 -19.91 10.92 -1.72
C ILE A 359 -19.82 9.52 -2.37
N ALA A 360 -20.93 8.81 -2.51
CA ALA A 360 -20.95 7.44 -3.01
C ALA A 360 -20.39 7.32 -4.44
N ARG A 361 -20.48 8.39 -5.24
CA ARG A 361 -19.91 8.43 -6.59
C ARG A 361 -18.38 8.47 -6.53
N GLU A 362 -17.84 9.29 -5.65
CA GLU A 362 -16.44 9.54 -5.41
C GLU A 362 -15.80 8.29 -4.80
N VAL A 363 -16.45 7.69 -3.79
CA VAL A 363 -16.07 6.40 -3.21
C VAL A 363 -16.09 5.30 -4.26
N LYS A 364 -17.10 5.25 -5.15
CA LYS A 364 -17.13 4.28 -6.25
C LYS A 364 -15.97 4.49 -7.23
N ALA A 365 -15.60 5.74 -7.52
CA ALA A 365 -14.45 6.05 -8.36
C ALA A 365 -13.15 5.56 -7.71
N VAL A 366 -12.91 5.89 -6.43
CA VAL A 366 -11.75 5.42 -5.66
C VAL A 366 -11.70 3.89 -5.60
N LYS A 367 -12.84 3.23 -5.33
CA LYS A 367 -12.92 1.76 -5.32
C LYS A 367 -12.63 1.15 -6.69
N SER A 368 -13.08 1.78 -7.77
CA SER A 368 -12.77 1.35 -9.14
C SER A 368 -11.28 1.47 -9.40
N THR A 369 -10.66 2.61 -9.05
CA THR A 369 -9.22 2.86 -9.14
C THR A 369 -8.42 1.81 -8.39
N LEU A 370 -8.73 1.58 -7.11
CA LEU A 370 -8.07 0.57 -6.27
C LEU A 370 -8.20 -0.83 -6.89
N ARG A 371 -9.39 -1.20 -7.37
CA ARG A 371 -9.61 -2.51 -7.99
C ARG A 371 -8.85 -2.66 -9.31
N SER A 372 -8.71 -1.60 -10.09
CA SER A 372 -7.91 -1.64 -11.32
C SER A 372 -6.41 -1.66 -11.05
N ALA A 373 -5.96 -1.04 -9.96
CA ALA A 373 -4.55 -1.01 -9.56
C ALA A 373 -4.12 -2.31 -8.86
N LEU A 374 -5.00 -2.99 -8.14
CA LEU A 374 -4.65 -4.14 -7.29
C LEU A 374 -3.82 -5.24 -8.00
N PRO A 375 -4.16 -5.70 -9.23
CA PRO A 375 -3.34 -6.70 -9.92
C PRO A 375 -1.92 -6.20 -10.23
N SER A 376 -1.78 -4.90 -10.44
CA SER A 376 -0.52 -4.22 -10.72
C SER A 376 0.40 -4.11 -9.51
N LEU A 377 -0.19 -4.11 -8.31
CA LEU A 377 0.53 -3.93 -7.05
C LEU A 377 1.18 -5.22 -6.56
N ALA A 378 0.80 -6.39 -7.08
CA ALA A 378 1.33 -7.67 -6.60
C ALA A 378 2.85 -7.78 -6.72
N MET A 379 3.41 -7.44 -7.88
CA MET A 379 4.87 -7.51 -8.10
C MET A 379 5.64 -6.48 -7.25
N PRO A 380 5.28 -5.18 -7.23
CA PRO A 380 5.87 -4.23 -6.28
C PRO A 380 5.74 -4.66 -4.82
N ALA A 381 4.62 -5.27 -4.41
CA ALA A 381 4.43 -5.74 -3.05
C ALA A 381 5.41 -6.86 -2.68
N VAL A 382 5.72 -7.77 -3.60
CA VAL A 382 6.75 -8.80 -3.38
C VAL A 382 8.13 -8.14 -3.23
N ILE A 383 8.50 -7.22 -4.13
CA ILE A 383 9.78 -6.49 -4.05
C ILE A 383 9.88 -5.72 -2.72
N SER A 384 8.83 -4.99 -2.34
CA SER A 384 8.79 -4.23 -1.10
C SER A 384 8.88 -5.12 0.13
N LEU A 385 8.22 -6.29 0.12
CA LEU A 385 8.28 -7.26 1.21
C LEU A 385 9.68 -7.88 1.35
N GLU A 386 10.28 -8.26 0.22
CA GLU A 386 11.64 -8.80 0.18
C GLU A 386 12.64 -7.78 0.71
N LEU A 387 12.60 -6.55 0.18
CA LEU A 387 13.43 -5.46 0.65
C LEU A 387 13.25 -5.26 2.15
N TRP A 388 12.01 -4.99 2.59
CA TRP A 388 11.69 -4.66 3.98
C TRP A 388 12.20 -5.68 4.99
N VAL A 389 11.99 -6.98 4.73
CA VAL A 389 12.42 -8.04 5.67
C VAL A 389 13.92 -8.25 5.64
N LEU A 390 14.54 -8.24 4.44
CA LEU A 390 15.98 -8.45 4.32
C LEU A 390 16.76 -7.29 4.94
N THR A 391 16.34 -6.07 4.67
CA THR A 391 17.02 -4.88 5.17
C THR A 391 16.79 -4.68 6.65
N ALA A 392 15.61 -5.02 7.21
CA ALA A 392 15.41 -5.04 8.66
C ALA A 392 16.36 -6.03 9.35
N GLY A 393 16.54 -7.23 8.78
CA GLY A 393 17.50 -8.19 9.31
C GLY A 393 18.96 -7.74 9.21
N ILE A 394 19.31 -7.03 8.15
CA ILE A 394 20.64 -6.40 8.00
C ILE A 394 20.81 -5.28 9.02
N PHE A 395 19.79 -4.43 9.25
CA PHE A 395 19.84 -3.37 10.27
C PHE A 395 20.05 -3.93 11.68
N VAL A 396 19.28 -4.95 12.09
CA VAL A 396 19.50 -5.64 13.37
C VAL A 396 20.92 -6.17 13.47
N TRP A 397 21.42 -6.80 12.42
CA TRP A 397 22.78 -7.32 12.42
C TRP A 397 23.82 -6.20 12.52
N LEU A 398 23.70 -5.12 11.73
CA LEU A 398 24.68 -4.04 11.71
C LEU A 398 24.68 -3.22 12.99
N GLU A 399 23.52 -2.78 13.49
CA GLU A 399 23.48 -1.97 14.71
C GLU A 399 24.00 -2.77 15.90
N ASN A 400 23.55 -4.01 16.11
CA ASN A 400 24.04 -4.77 17.25
C ASN A 400 25.53 -5.14 17.17
N MET A 401 26.08 -5.32 15.95
CA MET A 401 27.50 -5.62 15.76
C MET A 401 28.41 -4.42 15.99
N PHE A 402 28.07 -3.26 15.43
CA PHE A 402 28.94 -2.08 15.46
C PHE A 402 28.78 -1.28 16.76
N THR A 403 27.65 -1.40 17.47
CA THR A 403 27.46 -0.79 18.79
C THR A 403 28.32 -1.49 19.85
N ALA A 404 28.51 -2.81 19.73
CA ALA A 404 29.40 -3.57 20.60
C ALA A 404 30.89 -3.19 20.47
N GLU A 405 31.29 -2.52 19.38
CA GLU A 405 32.64 -1.97 19.20
C GLU A 405 32.78 -0.55 19.76
N GLY A 406 31.67 0.15 20.02
CA GLY A 406 31.64 1.58 20.35
C GLY A 406 31.63 1.93 21.84
N ASP A 407 31.40 0.97 22.74
CA ASP A 407 31.06 1.27 24.13
C ASP A 407 32.21 0.99 25.12
N GLU A 408 33.20 1.90 25.17
CA GLU A 408 34.01 2.23 26.36
C GLU A 408 34.44 3.72 26.41
N SER A 409 34.02 4.58 25.46
CA SER A 409 34.34 6.01 25.49
C SER A 409 33.12 6.84 25.87
N GLU A 410 33.23 7.64 26.92
CA GLU A 410 32.23 8.61 27.44
C GLU A 410 31.69 9.60 26.38
N ASP A 411 32.32 9.68 25.20
CA ASP A 411 32.01 10.60 24.10
C ASP A 411 31.29 9.94 22.89
N SER A 412 30.92 8.65 22.94
CA SER A 412 30.20 8.00 21.83
C SER A 412 28.72 8.37 21.83
N VAL A 413 28.24 8.88 20.69
CA VAL A 413 26.83 9.22 20.44
C VAL A 413 25.94 8.00 20.73
N PRO A 414 24.81 8.15 21.45
CA PRO A 414 23.90 7.04 21.72
C PRO A 414 23.49 6.35 20.43
N SER A 415 23.75 5.04 20.34
CA SER A 415 23.26 4.22 19.22
C SER A 415 21.83 3.78 19.49
N ASP A 416 21.01 3.73 18.44
CA ASP A 416 19.62 3.27 18.42
C ASP A 416 19.37 1.78 18.72
N GLN A 417 20.22 1.19 19.54
CA GLN A 417 20.14 -0.22 19.90
C GLN A 417 18.79 -0.59 20.54
N GLU A 418 18.17 0.32 21.29
CA GLU A 418 16.85 0.11 21.89
C GLU A 418 15.74 -0.09 20.84
N HIS A 419 15.93 0.45 19.64
CA HIS A 419 14.95 0.44 18.56
C HIS A 419 15.23 -0.66 17.52
N MET A 420 16.47 -1.15 17.43
CA MET A 420 16.90 -2.20 16.49
C MET A 420 17.32 -3.52 17.18
N GLY A 421 16.92 -3.73 18.44
CA GLY A 421 17.30 -4.90 19.22
C GLY A 421 16.68 -6.23 18.76
N SER A 422 15.55 -6.20 18.06
CA SER A 422 14.88 -7.40 17.56
C SER A 422 14.35 -7.24 16.13
N ILE A 423 14.13 -8.36 15.42
CA ILE A 423 13.60 -8.33 14.04
C ILE A 423 12.21 -7.67 13.97
N PRO A 424 11.22 -7.98 14.84
CA PRO A 424 9.95 -7.27 14.85
C PRO A 424 10.07 -5.76 15.06
N ASP A 425 10.94 -5.32 15.97
CA ASP A 425 11.14 -3.89 16.23
C ASP A 425 11.80 -3.22 15.02
N ALA A 426 12.83 -3.84 14.45
CA ALA A 426 13.45 -3.35 13.23
C ALA A 426 12.48 -3.33 12.04
N LEU A 427 11.57 -4.29 11.92
CA LEU A 427 10.51 -4.26 10.90
C LEU A 427 9.59 -3.05 11.09
N TYR A 428 9.22 -2.73 12.34
CA TYR A 428 8.44 -1.53 12.65
C TYR A 428 9.18 -0.25 12.24
N TRP A 429 10.41 -0.06 12.71
CA TRP A 429 11.19 1.15 12.40
C TRP A 429 11.55 1.27 10.92
N CYS A 430 11.94 0.17 10.27
CA CYS A 430 12.17 0.16 8.84
C CYS A 430 10.90 0.55 8.05
N SER A 431 9.70 0.25 8.56
CA SER A 431 8.47 0.68 7.89
C SER A 431 8.30 2.20 7.91
N ILE A 432 8.74 2.88 8.98
CA ILE A 432 8.74 4.34 9.09
C ILE A 432 9.78 4.93 8.11
N TYR A 433 11.00 4.41 8.12
CA TYR A 433 12.07 4.89 7.22
C TYR A 433 11.74 4.69 5.73
N LEU A 434 11.06 3.60 5.37
CA LEU A 434 10.64 3.34 3.98
C LEU A 434 9.53 4.28 3.50
N LEU A 435 8.79 4.93 4.42
CA LEU A 435 7.86 6.01 4.11
C LEU A 435 8.58 7.35 3.88
N GLY A 436 9.89 7.42 4.17
CA GLY A 436 10.68 8.64 4.11
C GLY A 436 10.62 9.49 5.38
N GLU A 437 10.07 8.94 6.47
CA GLU A 437 10.08 9.56 7.80
C GLU A 437 11.23 8.99 8.62
N TRP A 438 11.95 9.85 9.33
CA TRP A 438 13.18 9.62 10.08
C TRP A 438 12.98 10.16 11.49
N ALA A 439 12.15 9.45 12.25
CA ALA A 439 11.95 9.72 13.67
C ALA A 439 13.25 9.56 14.49
N ASN A 440 14.22 8.81 13.95
CA ASN A 440 15.57 8.73 14.48
C ASN A 440 16.58 8.52 13.34
N ASP A 441 17.74 9.15 13.45
CA ASP A 441 18.83 9.13 12.48
C ASP A 441 20.22 8.83 13.09
N GLU A 442 20.27 8.45 14.36
CA GLU A 442 21.50 8.16 15.12
C GLU A 442 21.93 6.69 14.98
N PHE A 443 22.30 6.32 13.75
CA PHE A 443 22.84 4.99 13.44
C PHE A 443 24.34 4.91 13.70
N THR A 444 24.84 3.69 13.95
CA THR A 444 26.28 3.48 14.12
C THR A 444 27.10 3.96 12.92
N ASP A 445 28.20 4.64 13.23
CA ASP A 445 29.13 5.18 12.25
C ASP A 445 29.73 4.06 11.39
N GLY A 446 29.42 4.08 10.10
CA GLY A 446 30.00 3.19 9.11
C GLY A 446 28.97 2.33 8.41
N ALA A 447 28.46 1.29 9.04
CA ALA A 447 27.58 0.33 8.37
C ALA A 447 26.08 0.69 8.49
N GLY A 448 25.64 1.07 9.70
CA GLY A 448 24.29 1.57 9.94
C GLY A 448 23.97 2.83 9.13
N SER A 449 24.88 3.80 9.19
CA SER A 449 24.75 5.05 8.41
C SER A 449 24.74 4.84 6.89
N ARG A 450 25.40 3.80 6.36
CA ARG A 450 25.31 3.42 4.94
C ARG A 450 23.97 2.78 4.57
N MET A 451 23.37 2.02 5.50
CA MET A 451 22.02 1.49 5.30
C MET A 451 20.99 2.63 5.26
N CYS A 452 21.15 3.67 6.07
CA CYS A 452 20.35 4.88 5.97
C CYS A 452 20.42 5.50 4.56
N ILE A 453 21.63 5.71 4.02
CA ILE A 453 21.82 6.20 2.65
C ILE A 453 21.11 5.30 1.62
N PHE A 454 21.24 3.98 1.77
CA PHE A 454 20.57 3.01 0.90
C PHE A 454 19.03 3.15 0.96
N TYR A 455 18.45 3.39 2.14
CA TYR A 455 17.01 3.61 2.30
C TYR A 455 16.55 4.91 1.64
N CYS A 456 17.24 6.02 1.88
CA CYS A 456 16.93 7.30 1.26
C CYS A 456 16.93 7.22 -0.28
N LEU A 457 17.91 6.51 -0.87
CA LEU A 457 18.03 6.43 -2.32
C LEU A 457 17.14 5.34 -2.93
N CYS A 458 17.23 4.11 -2.41
CA CYS A 458 16.61 2.94 -3.03
C CYS A 458 15.28 2.57 -2.37
N GLY A 459 15.21 2.61 -1.04
CA GLY A 459 14.02 2.25 -0.27
C GLY A 459 12.82 3.15 -0.59
N VAL A 460 12.99 4.46 -0.43
CA VAL A 460 11.96 5.46 -0.75
C VAL A 460 11.54 5.39 -2.22
N ALA A 461 12.50 5.19 -3.14
CA ALA A 461 12.19 5.04 -4.57
C ALA A 461 11.33 3.80 -4.85
N LEU A 462 11.63 2.65 -4.24
CA LEU A 462 10.83 1.42 -4.37
C LEU A 462 9.42 1.58 -3.80
N PHE A 463 9.28 2.22 -2.65
CA PHE A 463 7.98 2.46 -2.02
C PHE A 463 7.14 3.56 -2.71
N SER A 464 7.75 4.33 -3.63
CA SER A 464 7.02 5.24 -4.52
C SER A 464 6.33 4.55 -5.70
N ILE A 465 6.71 3.30 -6.05
CA ILE A 465 6.12 2.55 -7.18
C ILE A 465 4.61 2.34 -7.01
N PRO A 466 4.10 1.83 -5.85
CA PRO A 466 2.66 1.72 -5.62
C PRO A 466 1.90 3.03 -5.82
N VAL A 467 2.48 4.16 -5.41
CA VAL A 467 1.87 5.49 -5.57
C VAL A 467 1.75 5.83 -7.06
N GLY A 468 2.80 5.62 -7.85
CA GLY A 468 2.78 5.82 -9.30
C GLY A 468 1.69 5.02 -10.00
N ILE A 469 1.57 3.72 -9.66
CA ILE A 469 0.53 2.82 -10.19
C ILE A 469 -0.88 3.32 -9.82
N MET A 470 -1.07 3.76 -8.57
CA MET A 470 -2.35 4.28 -8.09
C MET A 470 -2.75 5.57 -8.81
N VAL A 471 -1.79 6.46 -9.07
CA VAL A 471 -2.02 7.71 -9.81
C VAL A 471 -2.44 7.42 -11.24
N GLU A 472 -1.73 6.53 -11.95
CA GLU A 472 -2.07 6.14 -13.33
C GLU A 472 -3.46 5.49 -13.42
N ALA A 473 -3.77 4.58 -12.49
CA ALA A 473 -5.08 3.94 -12.40
C ALA A 473 -6.19 4.97 -12.11
N GLY A 474 -5.88 5.97 -11.28
CA GLY A 474 -6.78 7.08 -10.94
C GLY A 474 -7.08 7.94 -12.17
N GLN A 475 -6.04 8.35 -12.89
CA GLN A 475 -6.18 9.11 -14.15
C GLN A 475 -7.01 8.33 -15.17
N SER A 476 -6.74 7.04 -15.35
CA SER A 476 -7.49 6.17 -16.26
C SER A 476 -8.97 6.07 -15.88
N THR A 477 -9.27 5.97 -14.59
CA THR A 477 -10.65 5.94 -14.08
C THR A 477 -11.37 7.27 -14.30
N LEU A 478 -10.69 8.39 -14.05
CA LEU A 478 -11.26 9.73 -14.26
C LEU A 478 -11.58 9.99 -15.74
N LEU A 479 -10.68 9.60 -16.64
CA LEU A 479 -10.91 9.68 -18.10
C LEU A 479 -12.13 8.87 -18.51
N LYS A 480 -12.24 7.62 -18.04
CA LYS A 480 -13.41 6.77 -18.32
C LYS A 480 -14.72 7.39 -17.82
N ILE A 481 -14.72 7.98 -16.62
CA ILE A 481 -15.90 8.67 -16.09
C ILE A 481 -16.25 9.90 -16.93
N ALA A 482 -15.27 10.63 -17.44
CA ALA A 482 -15.48 11.77 -18.32
C ALA A 482 -16.10 11.34 -19.67
N ASP A 483 -15.60 10.24 -20.25
CA ASP A 483 -16.14 9.67 -21.49
C ASP A 483 -17.58 9.17 -21.32
N GLU A 484 -17.87 8.42 -20.26
CA GLU A 484 -19.24 7.95 -19.96
C GLU A 484 -20.23 9.12 -19.77
N ARG A 485 -19.77 10.25 -19.21
CA ARG A 485 -20.60 11.46 -19.08
C ARG A 485 -20.88 12.10 -20.44
N ARG A 486 -19.86 12.20 -21.28
CA ARG A 486 -20.00 12.75 -22.63
C ARG A 486 -20.98 11.91 -23.46
N GLU A 487 -20.83 10.59 -23.47
CA GLU A 487 -21.76 9.68 -24.15
C GLU A 487 -23.20 9.85 -23.64
N LEU A 488 -23.39 9.94 -22.32
CA LEU A 488 -24.72 10.14 -21.74
C LEU A 488 -25.34 11.49 -22.13
N GLU A 489 -24.53 12.55 -22.24
CA GLU A 489 -24.97 13.85 -22.73
C GLU A 489 -25.35 13.80 -24.21
N GLU A 490 -24.57 13.12 -25.04
CA GLU A 490 -24.88 12.88 -26.45
C GLU A 490 -26.22 12.11 -26.60
N PHE A 491 -26.43 11.05 -25.81
CA PHE A 491 -27.71 10.33 -25.77
C PHE A 491 -28.87 11.21 -25.28
N ARG A 492 -28.67 12.06 -24.26
CA ARG A 492 -29.69 12.99 -23.77
C ARG A 492 -30.04 14.06 -24.81
N GLN A 493 -29.07 14.52 -25.58
CA GLN A 493 -29.30 15.49 -26.67
C GLN A 493 -30.06 14.84 -27.83
N ALA A 494 -29.65 13.63 -28.23
CA ALA A 494 -30.34 12.85 -29.25
C ALA A 494 -31.80 12.54 -28.85
N ALA A 495 -32.04 12.16 -27.59
CA ALA A 495 -33.38 11.92 -27.06
C ALA A 495 -34.27 13.18 -27.02
N ARG A 496 -33.67 14.38 -26.98
CA ARG A 496 -34.39 15.66 -27.03
C ARG A 496 -34.65 16.16 -28.46
N GLY A 497 -34.29 15.38 -29.49
CA GLY A 497 -34.51 15.75 -30.89
C GLY A 497 -33.66 16.93 -31.38
N ARG A 498 -32.63 17.34 -30.64
CA ARG A 498 -31.62 18.27 -31.16
C ARG A 498 -30.61 17.48 -31.99
N ALA A 499 -30.34 17.95 -33.21
CA ALA A 499 -29.29 17.38 -34.05
C ALA A 499 -27.97 17.32 -33.26
N PRO A 500 -27.19 16.24 -33.41
CA PRO A 500 -25.91 16.10 -32.69
C PRO A 500 -25.03 17.31 -33.02
N VAL A 501 -24.57 18.00 -31.97
CA VAL A 501 -23.55 19.04 -32.10
C VAL A 501 -22.34 18.39 -32.75
N ALA A 502 -21.88 18.94 -33.88
CA ALA A 502 -20.75 18.40 -34.62
C ALA A 502 -19.58 18.15 -33.66
N PRO A 503 -18.90 16.99 -33.74
CA PRO A 503 -17.88 16.61 -32.78
C PRO A 503 -16.84 17.72 -32.70
N GLU A 504 -16.79 18.38 -31.55
CA GLU A 504 -15.72 19.29 -31.20
C GLU A 504 -14.42 18.50 -31.37
N LYS A 505 -13.55 19.00 -32.25
CA LYS A 505 -12.29 18.35 -32.63
C LYS A 505 -11.62 17.88 -31.35
N ARG A 506 -11.40 16.57 -31.22
CA ARG A 506 -10.66 15.99 -30.08
C ARG A 506 -9.47 16.92 -29.79
N PRO A 507 -9.27 17.41 -28.56
CA PRO A 507 -7.95 17.90 -28.20
C PRO A 507 -7.02 16.74 -28.55
N LYS A 508 -6.04 17.00 -29.42
CA LYS A 508 -5.05 15.99 -29.80
C LYS A 508 -4.59 15.34 -28.51
N SER A 509 -5.01 14.10 -28.28
CA SER A 509 -4.46 13.26 -27.24
C SER A 509 -2.94 13.29 -27.41
N LEU A 510 -2.26 13.25 -26.26
CA LEU A 510 -0.82 13.09 -26.07
C LEU A 510 -0.04 12.66 -27.32
N PRO A 511 1.15 13.26 -27.58
CA PRO A 511 1.94 13.01 -28.79
C PRO A 511 1.95 11.53 -29.10
N GLU A 512 1.55 11.18 -30.34
CA GLU A 512 1.70 9.81 -30.82
C GLU A 512 3.13 9.36 -30.48
N PRO A 513 3.31 8.15 -29.89
CA PRO A 513 4.65 7.63 -29.68
C PRO A 513 5.38 7.71 -31.01
N VAL A 514 6.56 8.31 -31.01
CA VAL A 514 7.41 8.51 -32.18
C VAL A 514 7.55 7.15 -32.89
N LYS A 515 6.71 6.93 -33.90
CA LYS A 515 6.97 5.96 -34.94
C LYS A 515 8.08 6.60 -35.75
N ASP A 516 9.30 6.16 -35.49
CA ASP A 516 10.42 6.05 -36.43
C ASP A 516 11.73 6.00 -35.64
N VAL A 517 12.03 4.83 -35.09
CA VAL A 517 13.39 4.30 -35.18
C VAL A 517 13.27 3.07 -36.08
N PRO A 518 13.96 3.03 -37.23
CA PRO A 518 13.93 1.86 -38.10
C PRO A 518 14.41 0.65 -37.29
N ALA A 519 13.64 -0.43 -37.39
CA ALA A 519 14.01 -1.75 -36.89
C ALA A 519 15.21 -2.25 -37.71
N GLU A 520 16.40 -1.77 -37.38
CA GLU A 520 17.66 -2.32 -37.83
C GLU A 520 18.24 -3.11 -36.64
N GLU A 521 18.22 -4.44 -36.79
CA GLU A 521 19.04 -5.43 -36.07
C GLU A 521 19.04 -5.37 -34.53
N ALA A 522 17.98 -5.89 -33.92
CA ALA A 522 18.11 -6.60 -32.64
C ALA A 522 17.83 -8.08 -32.88
N GLU A 523 18.87 -8.83 -33.24
CA GLU A 523 18.82 -10.29 -33.20
C GLU A 523 18.39 -10.75 -31.80
N PRO A 524 17.38 -11.63 -31.67
CA PRO A 524 17.10 -12.27 -30.40
C PRO A 524 18.30 -13.13 -30.03
N ARG A 525 19.02 -12.71 -28.98
CA ARG A 525 20.06 -13.51 -28.34
C ARG A 525 19.43 -14.85 -27.98
N LYS A 526 19.84 -15.93 -28.67
CA LYS A 526 19.46 -17.29 -28.34
C LYS A 526 19.76 -17.50 -26.86
N VAL A 527 18.71 -17.73 -26.08
CA VAL A 527 18.81 -18.29 -24.74
C VAL A 527 19.50 -19.64 -24.92
N VAL A 528 20.76 -19.70 -24.52
CA VAL A 528 21.44 -20.97 -24.33
C VAL A 528 20.94 -21.47 -22.98
N ASP A 529 20.26 -22.61 -23.01
CA ASP A 529 19.85 -23.40 -21.85
C ASP A 529 20.99 -23.58 -20.84
#